data_AF-A7FAG4-F1
#
_entry.id   AF-A7FAG4-F1
#
_cell.length_a   1.000
_cell.length_b   1.000
_cell.length_c   1.000
_cell.angle_alpha   90.00
_cell.angle_beta   90.00
_cell.angle_gamma   90.00
#
_symmetry.space_group_name_H-M   'P 1'
#
loop_
_entity.id
_entity.type
_entity.pdbx_description
1 polymer ?
#
loop_
_entity_poly.entity_id
_entity_poly.type
_entity_poly.pdbx_seq_one_letter_code
_entity_poly.pdbx_strand_id
1 'polypeptide(L)' 'MKLALNLSLVLFALLIFNNKSFSLTNYQINQICKKGKRVSTCRKNLQKKRYNLQKGNLIEIPVIPYKR' A
#
# COMPACT_ATOMS: atom_id res chain seq x y z
N MET A 1 23.00 28.86 10.27
CA MET A 1 22.41 28.54 8.95
C MET A 1 22.45 27.04 8.60
N LYS A 2 23.48 26.26 8.97
CA LYS A 2 23.51 24.80 8.70
C LYS A 2 22.40 24.00 9.40
N LEU A 3 22.06 24.35 10.65
CA LEU A 3 21.07 23.61 11.45
C LEU A 3 19.65 23.70 10.87
N ALA A 4 19.24 24.90 10.44
CA ALA A 4 17.92 25.12 9.84
C ALA A 4 17.75 24.36 8.52
N LEU A 5 18.82 24.29 7.72
CA LEU A 5 18.81 23.60 6.43
C LEU A 5 18.69 22.07 6.62
N ASN A 6 19.46 21.51 7.56
CA ASN A 6 19.38 20.10 7.95
C ASN A 6 18.01 19.75 8.54
N LEU A 7 17.46 20.60 9.41
CA LEU A 7 16.13 20.40 9.98
C LEU A 7 15.05 20.44 8.88
N SER A 8 15.16 21.36 7.92
CA SER A 8 14.24 21.43 6.79
C SER A 8 14.30 20.16 5.93
N LEU A 9 15.49 19.60 5.70
CA LEU A 9 15.68 18.36 4.93
C LEU A 9 15.06 17.16 5.65
N VAL A 10 15.22 17.07 6.97
CA VAL A 10 14.61 16.02 7.79
C VAL A 10 13.09 16.11 7.77
N LEU A 11 12.53 17.32 7.94
CA LEU A 11 11.09 17.56 7.85
C LEU A 11 10.55 17.22 6.45
N PHE A 12 11.28 17.57 5.39
CA PHE A 12 10.91 17.26 4.02
C PHE A 12 10.91 15.74 3.75
N ALA A 13 11.89 15.01 4.30
CA ALA A 13 11.91 13.56 4.23
C ALA A 13 10.69 12.93 4.91
N LEU A 14 10.31 13.40 6.10
CA LEU A 14 9.12 12.89 6.83
C LEU A 14 7.82 13.06 6.02
N LEU A 15 7.66 14.16 5.30
CA LEU A 15 6.49 14.41 4.45
C LEU A 15 6.41 13.43 3.25
N ILE A 16 7.55 12.97 2.72
CA ILE A 16 7.60 12.02 1.60
C ILE A 16 7.20 10.60 2.04
N PHE A 17 7.51 10.22 3.29
CA PHE A 17 7.24 8.87 3.80
C PHE A 17 5.80 8.64 4.28
N ASN A 18 4.99 9.69 4.41
CA ASN A 18 3.63 9.59 4.94
C ASN A 18 2.66 8.78 4.05
N ASN A 19 3.08 8.40 2.84
CA ASN A 19 2.23 7.78 1.81
C ASN A 19 2.53 6.30 1.51
N LYS A 20 3.33 5.58 2.30
CA LYS A 20 3.85 4.26 1.85
C LYS A 20 3.56 3.02 2.70
N SER A 21 2.74 3.11 3.75
CA SER A 21 2.25 1.91 4.47
C SER A 21 0.88 1.42 3.97
N PHE A 22 0.59 1.58 2.67
CA PHE A 22 -0.64 1.01 2.12
C PHE A 22 -0.55 -0.51 2.08
N SER A 23 -1.35 -1.17 2.91
CA SER A 23 -1.72 -2.56 2.70
C SER A 23 -2.32 -2.70 1.28
N LEU A 24 -1.92 -3.73 0.52
CA LEU A 24 -2.29 -3.98 -0.89
C LEU A 24 -1.57 -3.09 -1.93
N THR A 25 -0.23 -3.16 -1.96
CA THR A 25 0.57 -2.60 -3.07
C THR A 25 0.24 -3.29 -4.40
N ASN A 26 0.53 -2.64 -5.54
CA ASN A 26 0.32 -3.28 -6.86
C ASN A 26 1.06 -4.62 -6.98
N TYR A 27 2.25 -4.73 -6.36
CA TYR A 27 2.99 -5.98 -6.26
C TYR A 27 2.23 -7.05 -5.48
N GLN A 28 1.73 -6.72 -4.29
CA GLN A 28 0.93 -7.65 -3.47
C GLN A 28 -0.36 -8.06 -4.20
N ILE A 29 -1.07 -7.13 -4.83
CA ILE A 29 -2.28 -7.41 -5.62
C ILE A 29 -1.97 -8.41 -6.74
N ASN A 30 -0.85 -8.21 -7.47
CA ASN A 30 -0.43 -9.13 -8.53
C ASN A 30 -0.04 -10.50 -7.97
N GLN A 31 0.60 -10.55 -6.82
CA GLN A 31 0.98 -11.80 -6.14
C GLN A 31 -0.22 -12.56 -5.56
N ILE A 32 -1.28 -11.86 -5.12
CA ILE A 32 -2.52 -12.48 -4.64
C ILE A 32 -3.36 -12.97 -5.83
N CYS A 33 -3.51 -12.15 -6.87
CA CYS A 33 -4.34 -12.45 -8.03
C CYS A 33 -3.62 -13.28 -9.11
N LYS A 34 -2.84 -14.30 -8.72
CA LYS A 34 -2.03 -15.12 -9.65
C LYS A 34 -2.83 -15.62 -10.86
N LYS A 35 -2.12 -15.81 -11.98
CA LYS A 35 -2.65 -16.16 -13.31
C LYS A 35 -3.66 -17.31 -13.24
N GLY A 36 -4.93 -16.97 -13.34
CA GLY A 36 -6.07 -17.88 -13.45
C GLY A 36 -7.21 -17.21 -14.23
N LYS A 37 -8.34 -17.88 -14.45
CA LYS A 37 -9.42 -17.36 -15.32
C LYS A 37 -10.06 -16.04 -14.83
N ARG A 38 -9.80 -15.58 -13.60
CA ARG A 38 -10.48 -14.43 -12.96
C ARG A 38 -9.53 -13.34 -12.42
N VAL A 39 -8.33 -13.17 -12.98
CA VAL A 39 -7.36 -12.14 -12.55
C VAL A 39 -7.96 -10.74 -12.57
N SER A 40 -8.71 -10.39 -13.61
CA SER A 40 -9.32 -9.07 -13.76
C SER A 40 -10.31 -8.76 -12.64
N THR A 41 -11.20 -9.71 -12.30
CA THR A 41 -12.15 -9.61 -11.20
C THR A 41 -11.44 -9.53 -9.85
N CYS A 42 -10.43 -10.37 -9.63
CA CYS A 42 -9.62 -10.32 -8.41
C CYS A 42 -8.95 -8.95 -8.23
N ARG A 43 -8.34 -8.41 -9.28
CA ARG A 43 -7.68 -7.10 -9.26
C ARG A 43 -8.68 -5.98 -8.95
N LYS A 44 -9.86 -5.99 -9.59
CA LYS A 44 -10.93 -5.02 -9.32
C LYS A 44 -11.39 -5.06 -7.86
N ASN A 45 -11.58 -6.27 -7.31
CA ASN A 45 -11.98 -6.43 -5.91
C ASN A 45 -10.92 -5.90 -4.93
N LEU A 46 -9.64 -6.21 -5.14
CA LEU A 46 -8.56 -5.69 -4.28
C LEU A 46 -8.36 -4.18 -4.43
N GLN A 47 -8.52 -3.62 -5.63
CA GLN A 47 -8.50 -2.17 -5.85
C GLN A 47 -9.64 -1.48 -5.11
N LYS A 48 -10.85 -2.05 -5.11
CA LYS A 48 -12.00 -1.55 -4.34
C LYS A 48 -11.73 -1.59 -2.84
N LYS A 49 -11.14 -2.69 -2.34
CA LYS A 49 -10.69 -2.79 -0.94
C LYS A 49 -9.68 -1.70 -0.60
N ARG A 50 -8.64 -1.49 -1.42
CA ARG A 50 -7.65 -0.42 -1.22
C ARG A 50 -8.28 0.97 -1.16
N TYR A 51 -9.26 1.24 -2.03
CA TYR A 51 -10.00 2.51 -2.00
C TYR A 51 -10.81 2.68 -0.71
N ASN A 52 -11.47 1.63 -0.24
CA ASN A 52 -12.19 1.64 1.03
C ASN A 52 -11.25 1.85 2.22
N LEU A 53 -10.05 1.24 2.21
CA LEU A 53 -9.01 1.45 3.22
C LEU A 53 -8.56 2.92 3.26
N GLN A 54 -8.34 3.53 2.08
CA GLN A 54 -7.97 4.95 1.98
C GLN A 54 -9.05 5.90 2.51
N LYS A 55 -10.31 5.48 2.49
CA LYS A 55 -11.43 6.21 3.10
C LYS A 55 -11.56 6.01 4.62
N GLY A 56 -10.75 5.14 5.23
CA GLY A 56 -10.82 4.79 6.65
C GLY A 56 -11.81 3.68 6.99
N ASN A 57 -12.33 2.95 6.00
CA ASN A 57 -13.23 1.82 6.25
C ASN A 57 -12.44 0.58 6.69
N LEU A 58 -13.01 -0.18 7.63
CA LEU A 58 -12.50 -1.50 7.99
C LEU A 58 -12.68 -2.47 6.81
N ILE A 59 -11.60 -3.18 6.47
CA ILE A 59 -11.60 -4.19 5.40
C ILE A 59 -10.81 -5.42 5.81
N GLU A 60 -11.25 -6.59 5.34
CA GLU A 60 -10.43 -7.81 5.43
C GLU A 60 -9.38 -7.83 4.31
N ILE A 61 -8.11 -7.96 4.69
CA ILE A 61 -6.99 -7.98 3.76
C ILE A 61 -6.47 -9.40 3.63
N PRO A 62 -6.44 -9.98 2.42
CA PRO A 62 -5.79 -11.28 2.22
C PRO A 62 -4.27 -11.12 2.43
N VAL A 63 -3.72 -11.94 3.32
CA VAL A 63 -2.29 -11.98 3.64
C VAL A 63 -1.67 -13.18 2.93
N ILE A 64 -0.50 -12.98 2.31
CA ILE A 64 0.30 -14.10 1.82
C ILE A 64 1.09 -14.62 3.03
N PRO A 65 0.85 -15.85 3.51
CA PRO A 65 1.58 -16.37 4.64
C PRO A 65 3.08 -16.44 4.30
N TYR A 66 3.92 -16.01 5.26
CA TYR A 66 5.34 -16.30 5.20
C TYR A 66 5.52 -17.82 5.29
N LYS A 67 6.47 -18.39 4.53
CA LYS A 67 6.66 -19.86 4.41
C LYS A 67 6.58 -20.54 5.78
N ARG A 68 5.80 -21.63 5.86
CA ARG A 68 5.78 -22.53 7.02
C ARG A 68 7.02 -23.42 7.02
#